data_AF-A0A821IQX3-F1
#
_entry.id   AF-A0A821IQX3-F1
#
_cell.length_a   1.000
_cell.length_b   1.000
_cell.length_c   1.000
_cell.angle_alpha   90.00
_cell.angle_beta   90.00
_cell.angle_gamma   90.00
#
_symmetry.space_group_name_H-M   'P 1'
#
loop_
_entity.id
_entity.type
_entity.pdbx_description
1 polymer ?
#
loop_
_entity_poly.entity_id
_entity_poly.type
_entity_poly.pdbx_seq_one_letter_code
_entity_poly.pdbx_strand_id
1 'polypeptide(L)'
;IGPYVKIVTAALNCFRPPIFKSSDPQKEEKLARIIKARVKANNHLQTSVEKKPLNSRCKWEQIDETQIDFPRMTEDELRELCFGVYQIKQARTYAEAHLNKNDGDYQLEVTKHSDTIIRCKIDSRHSGTTQYFCWIEYTMEDVCSFDSDSDDDDDLLAAKFYEKQPIKAWYCQYTSGARTCGCCSHIACVIWERYRKSLTNIEVD
;
A
#
# COMPACT_ATOMS: atom_id res chain seq x y z
N ILE A 1 -18.05 -10.79 -5.01
CA ILE A 1 -18.85 -10.02 -6.00
C ILE A 1 -20.10 -10.82 -6.32
N GLY A 2 -21.29 -10.25 -6.05
CA GLY A 2 -22.57 -10.93 -6.27
C GLY A 2 -22.96 -11.09 -7.75
N PRO A 3 -23.92 -11.97 -8.07
CA PRO A 3 -24.32 -12.28 -9.46
C PRO A 3 -24.82 -11.06 -10.23
N TYR A 4 -25.58 -10.17 -9.59
CA TYR A 4 -26.07 -8.93 -10.22
C TYR A 4 -24.97 -8.01 -10.71
N VAL A 5 -23.90 -7.84 -9.91
CA VAL A 5 -22.75 -7.02 -10.31
C VAL A 5 -22.08 -7.61 -11.54
N LYS A 6 -21.91 -8.95 -11.60
CA LYS A 6 -21.32 -9.62 -12.76
C LYS A 6 -22.15 -9.41 -14.03
N ILE A 7 -23.48 -9.54 -13.94
CA ILE A 7 -24.40 -9.34 -15.07
C ILE A 7 -24.33 -7.89 -15.56
N VAL A 8 -24.41 -6.92 -14.64
CA VAL A 8 -24.35 -5.49 -14.98
C VAL A 8 -23.00 -5.14 -15.60
N THR A 9 -21.88 -5.61 -15.02
CA THR A 9 -20.55 -5.38 -15.59
C THR A 9 -20.41 -6.02 -16.97
N ALA A 10 -20.91 -7.25 -17.18
CA ALA A 10 -20.89 -7.89 -18.48
C ALA A 10 -21.73 -7.14 -19.52
N ALA A 11 -22.92 -6.66 -19.15
CA ALA A 11 -23.76 -5.83 -20.02
C ALA A 11 -23.09 -4.49 -20.35
N LEU A 12 -22.49 -3.83 -19.36
CA LEU A 12 -21.72 -2.60 -19.58
C LEU A 12 -20.55 -2.85 -20.54
N ASN A 13 -19.79 -3.92 -20.35
CA ASN A 13 -18.66 -4.25 -21.23
C ASN A 13 -19.09 -4.64 -22.66
N CYS A 14 -20.28 -5.22 -22.82
CA CYS A 14 -20.81 -5.61 -24.13
C CYS A 14 -21.35 -4.41 -24.93
N PHE A 15 -22.03 -3.47 -24.24
CA PHE A 15 -22.84 -2.45 -24.91
C PHE A 15 -22.32 -1.01 -24.74
N ARG A 16 -21.37 -0.75 -23.83
CA ARG A 16 -20.76 0.58 -23.67
C ARG A 16 -19.36 0.60 -24.26
N PRO A 17 -18.96 1.71 -24.91
CA PRO A 17 -17.56 1.93 -25.22
C PRO A 17 -16.73 1.96 -23.92
N PRO A 18 -15.42 1.65 -23.98
CA PRO A 18 -14.55 1.73 -22.83
C PRO A 18 -14.67 3.08 -22.12
N ILE A 19 -14.84 3.04 -20.80
CA ILE A 19 -15.03 4.24 -19.97
C ILE A 19 -13.79 5.16 -20.03
N PHE A 20 -12.62 4.58 -20.25
CA PHE A 20 -11.39 5.29 -20.53
C PHE A 20 -10.67 4.58 -21.68
N LYS A 21 -9.93 5.35 -22.49
CA LYS A 21 -8.96 4.80 -23.45
C LYS A 21 -7.60 4.90 -22.79
N SER A 22 -6.95 3.76 -22.58
CA SER A 22 -5.60 3.76 -22.05
C SER A 22 -4.64 4.46 -22.99
N SER A 23 -3.73 5.26 -22.44
CA SER A 23 -2.55 5.75 -23.17
C SER A 23 -1.54 4.62 -23.43
N ASP A 24 -1.58 3.55 -22.63
CA ASP A 24 -0.69 2.39 -22.72
C ASP A 24 -1.43 1.08 -22.36
N PRO A 25 -2.11 0.45 -23.35
CA PRO A 25 -2.86 -0.78 -23.13
C PRO A 25 -2.02 -1.96 -22.63
N GLN A 26 -0.73 -2.02 -23.01
CA GLN A 26 0.15 -3.12 -22.60
C GLN A 26 0.47 -3.04 -21.11
N LYS A 27 0.76 -1.83 -20.61
CA LYS A 27 0.96 -1.59 -19.19
C LYS A 27 -0.27 -1.97 -18.35
N GLU A 28 -1.47 -1.66 -18.83
CA GLU A 28 -2.71 -2.00 -18.12
C GLU A 28 -3.03 -3.49 -18.12
N GLU A 29 -2.82 -4.18 -19.24
CA GLU A 29 -2.97 -5.62 -19.31
C GLU A 29 -2.02 -6.32 -18.31
N LYS A 30 -0.76 -5.88 -18.28
CA LYS A 30 0.25 -6.35 -17.33
C LYS A 30 -0.19 -6.11 -15.88
N LEU A 31 -0.68 -4.91 -15.57
CA LEU A 31 -1.19 -4.58 -14.25
C LEU A 31 -2.39 -5.45 -13.86
N ALA A 32 -3.31 -5.71 -14.80
CA ALA A 32 -4.46 -6.58 -14.58
C ALA A 32 -4.05 -8.03 -14.26
N ARG A 33 -3.03 -8.55 -14.95
CA ARG A 33 -2.44 -9.87 -14.66
C ARG A 33 -1.85 -9.93 -13.25
N ILE A 34 -1.09 -8.90 -12.86
CA ILE A 34 -0.53 -8.77 -11.50
C ILE A 34 -1.63 -8.75 -10.44
N ILE A 35 -2.68 -7.94 -10.63
CA ILE A 35 -3.82 -7.88 -9.71
C ILE A 35 -4.47 -9.26 -9.60
N LYS A 36 -4.73 -9.92 -10.72
CA LYS A 36 -5.41 -11.23 -10.76
C LYS A 36 -4.64 -12.30 -9.98
N ALA A 37 -3.32 -12.35 -10.10
CA ALA A 37 -2.46 -13.25 -9.32
C ALA A 37 -2.55 -12.93 -7.82
N ARG A 38 -2.42 -11.65 -7.47
CA ARG A 38 -2.36 -11.22 -6.07
C ARG A 38 -3.69 -11.30 -5.33
N VAL A 39 -4.84 -11.10 -5.97
CA VAL A 39 -6.17 -11.17 -5.32
C VAL A 39 -6.35 -12.45 -4.49
N LYS A 40 -5.70 -13.55 -4.89
CA LYS A 40 -5.76 -14.85 -4.20
C LYS A 40 -4.54 -15.16 -3.35
N ALA A 41 -3.49 -14.34 -3.41
CA ALA A 41 -2.24 -14.59 -2.72
C ALA A 41 -2.38 -14.38 -1.21
N ASN A 42 -1.76 -15.26 -0.44
CA ASN A 42 -1.67 -15.12 1.01
C ASN A 42 -0.79 -13.93 1.39
N ASN A 43 -1.18 -13.20 2.43
CA ASN A 43 -0.40 -12.10 2.98
C ASN A 43 0.59 -12.64 4.02
N HIS A 44 1.88 -12.69 3.67
CA HIS A 44 2.91 -13.18 4.58
C HIS A 44 3.09 -12.26 5.79
N LEU A 45 2.97 -10.94 5.62
CA LEU A 45 3.09 -9.98 6.71
C LEU A 45 1.94 -10.13 7.72
N GLN A 46 0.71 -10.32 7.23
CA GLN A 46 -0.43 -10.69 8.09
C GLN A 46 -0.11 -11.95 8.90
N THR A 47 0.39 -12.99 8.22
CA THR A 47 0.74 -14.27 8.87
C THR A 47 1.78 -14.07 9.96
N SER A 48 2.81 -13.26 9.69
CA SER A 48 3.87 -12.92 10.65
C SER A 48 3.36 -12.09 11.84
N VAL A 49 2.41 -11.19 11.61
CA VAL A 49 1.77 -10.39 12.67
C VAL A 49 0.87 -11.27 13.55
N GLU A 50 -0.01 -12.07 12.95
CA GLU A 50 -0.99 -12.88 13.67
C GLU A 50 -0.35 -14.06 14.43
N LYS A 51 0.78 -14.60 13.94
CA LYS A 51 1.57 -15.63 14.66
C LYS A 51 2.31 -15.12 15.91
N LYS A 52 2.07 -13.86 16.31
CA LYS A 52 2.45 -13.18 17.57
C LYS A 52 3.85 -12.56 17.74
N PRO A 53 4.90 -12.77 16.93
CA PRO A 53 6.16 -12.05 17.19
C PRO A 53 6.00 -10.54 16.96
N LEU A 54 5.22 -10.09 15.98
CA LEU A 54 5.07 -8.67 15.64
C LEU A 54 3.84 -8.00 16.28
N ASN A 55 2.91 -8.78 16.85
CA ASN A 55 1.75 -8.26 17.58
C ASN A 55 2.01 -8.07 19.09
N SER A 56 3.21 -8.42 19.58
CA SER A 56 3.57 -8.22 20.99
C SER A 56 3.95 -6.75 21.25
N ARG A 57 3.43 -6.17 22.34
CA ARG A 57 3.74 -4.78 22.74
C ARG A 57 5.21 -4.58 23.11
N CYS A 58 5.92 -5.61 23.59
CA CYS A 58 7.28 -5.48 24.11
C CYS A 58 8.38 -5.30 23.04
N LYS A 59 8.03 -5.25 21.75
CA LYS A 59 8.99 -5.20 20.64
C LYS A 59 9.03 -3.87 19.90
N TRP A 60 8.16 -2.93 20.25
CA TRP A 60 7.96 -1.71 19.49
C TRP A 60 8.34 -0.52 20.35
N GLU A 61 9.14 0.36 19.76
CA GLU A 61 9.54 1.63 20.35
C GLU A 61 8.98 2.75 19.49
N GLN A 62 8.36 3.73 20.14
CA GLN A 62 7.98 4.97 19.48
C GLN A 62 9.25 5.69 19.06
N ILE A 63 9.24 6.18 17.84
CA ILE A 63 10.37 6.91 17.28
C ILE A 63 9.88 8.18 16.63
N ASP A 64 10.71 9.22 16.66
CA ASP A 64 10.43 10.42 15.90
C ASP A 64 10.47 10.07 14.40
N GLU A 65 9.49 10.58 13.65
CA GLU A 65 9.39 10.31 12.22
C GLU A 65 10.62 10.75 11.42
N THR A 66 11.41 11.71 11.93
CA THR A 66 12.66 12.18 11.30
C THR A 66 13.80 11.17 11.38
N GLN A 67 13.69 10.16 12.25
CA GLN A 67 14.75 9.17 12.48
C GLN A 67 14.52 7.88 11.68
N ILE A 68 13.47 7.81 10.86
CA ILE A 68 13.19 6.65 10.02
C ILE A 68 13.59 6.96 8.59
N ASP A 69 14.53 6.16 8.09
CA ASP A 69 14.79 6.07 6.67
C ASP A 69 13.65 5.30 5.99
N PHE A 70 13.09 5.86 4.92
CA PHE A 70 12.01 5.26 4.16
C PHE A 70 12.29 5.42 2.66
N PRO A 71 11.95 4.43 1.82
CA PRO A 71 12.27 4.49 0.41
C PRO A 71 11.60 5.69 -0.26
N ARG A 72 12.37 6.35 -1.13
CA ARG A 72 11.83 7.35 -2.04
C ARG A 72 10.99 6.63 -3.09
N MET A 73 9.85 7.21 -3.40
CA MET A 73 8.93 6.72 -4.43
C MET A 73 8.50 7.89 -5.30
N THR A 74 8.09 7.61 -6.52
CA THR A 74 7.42 8.55 -7.41
C THR A 74 5.90 8.46 -7.23
N GLU A 75 5.16 9.48 -7.70
CA GLU A 75 3.68 9.42 -7.69
C GLU A 75 3.15 8.23 -8.52
N ASP A 76 3.84 7.86 -9.60
CA ASP A 76 3.45 6.74 -10.44
C ASP A 76 3.63 5.40 -9.73
N GLU A 77 4.73 5.19 -9.00
CA GLU A 77 4.92 3.99 -8.17
C GLU A 77 3.87 3.88 -7.07
N LEU A 78 3.49 5.01 -6.45
CA LEU A 78 2.38 5.02 -5.49
C LEU A 78 1.05 4.66 -6.15
N ARG A 79 0.80 5.14 -7.36
CA ARG A 79 -0.42 4.86 -8.13
C ARG A 79 -0.52 3.40 -8.51
N GLU A 80 0.60 2.81 -8.90
CA GLU A 80 0.72 1.38 -9.22
C GLU A 80 0.54 0.52 -7.97
N LEU A 81 1.16 0.87 -6.85
CA LEU A 81 1.00 0.17 -5.57
C LEU A 81 -0.46 0.17 -5.09
N CYS A 82 -1.14 1.32 -5.22
CA CYS A 82 -2.53 1.48 -4.82
C CYS A 82 -3.53 0.94 -5.87
N PHE A 83 -3.06 0.61 -7.07
CA PHE A 83 -3.86 0.33 -8.26
C PHE A 83 -4.95 1.37 -8.54
N GLY A 84 -4.62 2.65 -8.33
CA GLY A 84 -5.52 3.75 -8.66
C GLY A 84 -5.34 5.03 -7.83
N VAL A 85 -5.84 6.13 -8.40
CA VAL A 85 -5.72 7.49 -7.85
C VAL A 85 -6.59 7.76 -6.63
N TYR A 86 -7.68 7.01 -6.47
CA TYR A 86 -8.69 7.34 -5.46
C TYR A 86 -8.15 7.16 -4.05
N GLN A 87 -7.35 6.11 -3.81
CA GLN A 87 -6.74 5.89 -2.50
C GLN A 87 -5.73 6.98 -2.17
N ILE A 88 -4.94 7.42 -3.17
CA ILE A 88 -3.95 8.51 -3.01
C ILE A 88 -4.64 9.84 -2.68
N LYS A 89 -5.67 10.21 -3.44
CA LYS A 89 -6.42 11.46 -3.20
C LYS A 89 -7.01 11.50 -1.80
N GLN A 90 -7.54 10.38 -1.31
CA GLN A 90 -8.05 10.31 0.06
C GLN A 90 -6.94 10.27 1.10
N ALA A 91 -5.83 9.58 0.81
CA ALA A 91 -4.69 9.47 1.72
C ALA A 91 -4.18 10.85 2.13
N ARG A 92 -4.08 11.80 1.19
CA ARG A 92 -3.68 13.18 1.47
C ARG A 92 -4.59 13.85 2.50
N THR A 93 -5.89 13.92 2.23
CA THR A 93 -6.85 14.55 3.16
C THR A 93 -6.87 13.83 4.51
N TYR A 94 -6.69 12.51 4.49
CA TYR A 94 -6.68 11.70 5.70
C TYR A 94 -5.46 11.99 6.56
N ALA A 95 -4.30 12.14 5.94
CA ALA A 95 -3.07 12.49 6.63
C ALA A 95 -3.12 13.90 7.21
N GLU A 96 -3.58 14.89 6.44
CA GLU A 96 -3.77 16.26 6.92
C GLU A 96 -4.68 16.30 8.16
N ALA A 97 -5.74 15.48 8.19
CA ALA A 97 -6.62 15.39 9.36
C ALA A 97 -5.95 14.77 10.60
N HIS A 98 -4.97 13.87 10.43
CA HIS A 98 -4.21 13.28 11.54
C HIS A 98 -3.09 14.20 12.03
N LEU A 99 -2.52 15.03 11.14
CA LEU A 99 -1.51 16.02 11.48
C LEU A 99 -2.10 17.28 12.15
N ASN A 100 -3.32 17.69 11.76
CA ASN A 100 -3.95 18.92 12.24
C ASN A 100 -4.77 18.75 13.53
N LYS A 101 -5.07 17.52 13.96
CA LYS A 101 -5.61 17.30 15.30
C LYS A 101 -4.49 17.63 16.30
N ASN A 102 -4.70 18.64 17.13
CA ASN A 102 -3.86 18.98 18.30
C ASN A 102 -3.76 17.86 19.37
N ASP A 103 -4.08 16.60 19.02
CA ASP A 103 -4.23 15.44 19.91
C ASP A 103 -3.55 14.18 19.32
N GLY A 104 -2.44 14.37 18.60
CA GLY A 104 -1.28 13.47 18.44
C GLY A 104 -1.40 11.96 18.70
N ASP A 105 -2.31 11.24 18.02
CA ASP A 105 -2.34 9.75 18.11
C ASP A 105 -1.88 9.05 16.82
N TYR A 106 -1.33 9.80 15.84
CA TYR A 106 -0.49 9.20 14.80
C TYR A 106 0.83 8.79 15.45
N GLN A 107 0.93 7.52 15.82
CA GLN A 107 2.11 6.97 16.48
C GLN A 107 2.82 6.03 15.52
N LEU A 108 4.03 6.40 15.16
CA LEU A 108 4.93 5.58 14.37
C LEU A 108 5.87 4.84 15.31
N GLU A 109 6.00 3.54 15.08
CA GLU A 109 6.75 2.64 15.94
C GLU A 109 7.63 1.74 15.08
N VAL A 110 8.86 1.52 15.55
CA VAL A 110 9.84 0.62 14.93
C VAL A 110 10.15 -0.53 15.88
N THR A 111 10.71 -1.62 15.35
CA THR A 111 11.12 -2.75 16.17
C THR A 111 12.62 -2.94 16.14
N LYS A 112 13.24 -3.23 17.30
CA LYS A 112 14.69 -3.50 17.43
C LYS A 112 15.20 -4.68 16.59
N HIS A 113 14.30 -5.50 16.07
CA HIS A 113 14.62 -6.75 15.40
C HIS A 113 14.44 -6.70 13.89
N SER A 114 14.00 -5.57 13.34
CA SER A 114 13.79 -5.38 11.90
C SER A 114 13.73 -3.90 11.59
N ASP A 115 14.70 -3.44 10.81
CA ASP A 115 14.76 -2.08 10.29
C ASP A 115 13.88 -1.91 9.04
N THR A 116 13.36 -3.03 8.51
CA THR A 116 12.56 -3.11 7.28
C THR A 116 11.05 -3.11 7.52
N ILE A 117 10.60 -3.08 8.78
CA ILE A 117 9.17 -3.07 9.12
C ILE A 117 8.86 -1.93 10.08
N ILE A 118 7.93 -1.08 9.67
CA ILE A 118 7.32 -0.07 10.54
C ILE A 118 5.90 -0.48 10.94
N ARG A 119 5.50 -0.06 12.14
CA ARG A 119 4.11 -0.11 12.61
C ARG A 119 3.60 1.30 12.83
N CYS A 120 2.38 1.56 12.42
CA CYS A 120 1.70 2.82 12.66
C CYS A 120 0.34 2.55 13.32
N LYS A 121 0.00 3.36 14.31
CA LYS A 121 -1.34 3.45 14.86
C LYS A 121 -2.09 4.59 14.16
N ILE A 122 -3.30 4.31 13.69
CA ILE A 122 -4.10 5.29 12.94
C ILE A 122 -5.58 5.16 13.32
N ASP A 123 -6.29 6.29 13.39
CA ASP A 123 -7.73 6.26 13.67
C ASP A 123 -8.49 5.64 12.50
N SER A 124 -9.73 5.24 12.77
CA SER A 124 -10.71 4.91 11.75
C SER A 124 -11.32 6.17 11.18
N ARG A 125 -11.50 6.20 9.86
CA ARG A 125 -12.13 7.31 9.15
C ARG A 125 -13.56 7.58 9.60
N HIS A 126 -14.27 6.55 10.04
CA HIS A 126 -15.71 6.59 10.31
C HIS A 126 -16.03 6.71 11.81
N SER A 127 -15.02 6.56 12.68
CA SER A 127 -15.20 6.70 14.12
C SER A 127 -13.88 7.08 14.78
N GLY A 128 -13.83 8.20 15.48
CA GLY A 128 -12.65 8.62 16.26
C GLY A 128 -12.35 7.73 17.47
N THR A 129 -13.17 6.72 17.76
CA THR A 129 -12.96 5.79 18.88
C THR A 129 -12.25 4.49 18.49
N THR A 130 -12.22 4.15 17.20
CA THR A 130 -11.61 2.90 16.74
C THR A 130 -10.28 3.20 16.09
N GLN A 131 -9.25 2.48 16.49
CA GLN A 131 -7.90 2.64 15.97
C GLN A 131 -7.43 1.31 15.39
N TYR A 132 -6.64 1.40 14.33
CA TYR A 132 -6.07 0.25 13.65
C TYR A 132 -4.56 0.33 13.69
N PHE A 133 -3.92 -0.82 13.89
CA PHE A 133 -2.51 -0.96 13.57
C PHE A 133 -2.33 -1.25 12.08
N CYS A 134 -1.33 -0.60 11.51
CA CYS A 134 -0.85 -0.76 10.16
C CYS A 134 0.61 -1.21 10.21
N TRP A 135 0.98 -2.23 9.46
CA TRP A 135 2.35 -2.67 9.26
C TRP A 135 2.71 -2.52 7.80
N ILE A 136 3.93 -2.03 7.55
CA ILE A 136 4.48 -1.88 6.20
C ILE A 136 5.89 -2.45 6.25
N GLU A 137 6.15 -3.37 5.34
CA GLU A 137 7.48 -3.94 5.07
C GLU A 137 8.04 -3.29 3.81
N TYR A 138 9.27 -2.80 3.89
CA TYR A 138 9.93 -2.05 2.83
C TYR A 138 11.42 -2.38 2.72
N THR A 139 12.03 -2.01 1.61
CA THR A 139 13.49 -2.03 1.40
C THR A 139 14.00 -0.63 1.08
N MET A 140 15.27 -0.38 1.36
CA MET A 140 16.00 0.82 0.95
C MET A 140 16.83 0.59 -0.32
N GLU A 141 16.80 -0.61 -0.88
CA GLU A 141 17.55 -0.96 -2.09
C GLU A 141 17.01 -0.23 -3.33
N ASP A 142 17.92 0.30 -4.14
CA ASP A 142 17.60 0.92 -5.42
C ASP A 142 16.98 -0.09 -6.38
N VAL A 143 15.87 0.32 -7.00
CA VAL A 143 15.08 -0.54 -7.88
C VAL A 143 15.77 -0.70 -9.24
N CYS A 144 16.09 -1.94 -9.62
CA CYS A 144 16.60 -2.27 -10.95
C CYS A 144 15.48 -2.31 -12.01
N SER A 145 15.81 -2.05 -13.29
CA SER A 145 14.84 -1.96 -14.39
C SER A 145 13.94 -3.19 -14.52
N PHE A 146 12.67 -2.95 -14.86
CA PHE A 146 11.64 -3.96 -14.99
C PHE A 146 11.61 -4.61 -16.38
N ASP A 147 12.53 -5.52 -16.64
CA ASP A 147 12.43 -6.40 -17.81
C ASP A 147 11.38 -7.48 -17.51
N SER A 148 10.24 -7.41 -18.19
CA SER A 148 9.27 -8.51 -18.20
C SER A 148 9.42 -9.28 -19.49
N ASP A 149 9.62 -10.58 -19.37
CA ASP A 149 9.55 -11.47 -20.51
C ASP A 149 8.09 -11.82 -20.78
N SER A 150 7.70 -11.91 -22.06
CA SER A 150 6.33 -12.24 -22.46
C SER A 150 5.86 -13.60 -21.94
N ASP A 151 6.81 -14.47 -21.61
CA ASP A 151 6.59 -15.86 -21.22
C ASP A 151 6.43 -16.03 -19.71
N ASP A 152 6.60 -14.96 -18.92
CA ASP A 152 6.34 -15.00 -17.48
C ASP A 152 4.86 -15.32 -17.22
N ASP A 153 4.59 -16.33 -16.40
CA ASP A 153 3.23 -16.60 -15.92
C ASP A 153 2.74 -15.48 -14.98
N ASP A 154 1.43 -15.46 -14.71
CA ASP A 154 0.79 -14.40 -13.90
C ASP A 154 1.40 -14.27 -12.48
N ASP A 155 1.83 -15.39 -11.88
CA ASP A 155 2.37 -15.42 -10.51
C ASP A 155 3.84 -14.96 -10.48
N LEU A 156 4.66 -15.40 -11.43
CA LEU A 156 6.05 -14.96 -11.60
C LEU A 156 6.11 -13.48 -11.96
N LEU A 157 5.24 -13.02 -12.85
CA LEU A 157 5.10 -11.62 -13.21
C LEU A 157 4.75 -10.76 -11.99
N ALA A 158 3.82 -11.22 -11.15
CA ALA A 158 3.46 -10.54 -9.92
C ALA A 158 4.62 -10.54 -8.90
N ALA A 159 5.33 -11.65 -8.74
CA ALA A 159 6.48 -11.73 -7.86
C ALA A 159 7.58 -10.74 -8.27
N LYS A 160 7.97 -10.73 -9.55
CA LYS A 160 8.95 -9.79 -10.11
C LYS A 160 8.50 -8.32 -9.97
N PHE A 161 7.20 -8.05 -10.13
CA PHE A 161 6.67 -6.69 -9.93
C PHE A 161 6.90 -6.21 -8.49
N TYR A 162 6.52 -6.99 -7.48
CA TYR A 162 6.68 -6.59 -6.06
C TYR A 162 8.12 -6.67 -5.56
N GLU A 163 8.93 -7.57 -6.11
CA GLU A 163 10.37 -7.60 -5.85
C GLU A 163 11.03 -6.27 -6.22
N LYS A 164 10.52 -5.59 -7.26
CA LYS A 164 11.00 -4.27 -7.70
C LYS A 164 10.33 -3.11 -6.98
N GLN A 165 9.20 -3.31 -6.30
CA GLN A 165 8.61 -2.24 -5.52
C GLN A 165 9.41 -2.02 -4.22
N PRO A 166 9.64 -0.76 -3.80
CA PRO A 166 10.27 -0.49 -2.51
C PRO A 166 9.41 -0.99 -1.34
N ILE A 167 8.08 -0.97 -1.50
CA ILE A 167 7.12 -1.55 -0.55
C ILE A 167 6.89 -3.01 -0.88
N LYS A 168 7.36 -3.90 0.00
CA LYS A 168 7.29 -5.37 -0.18
C LYS A 168 5.98 -5.96 0.28
N ALA A 169 5.44 -5.44 1.38
CA ALA A 169 4.18 -5.93 1.95
C ALA A 169 3.51 -4.90 2.85
N TRP A 170 2.21 -5.07 3.07
CA TRP A 170 1.45 -4.29 4.03
C TRP A 170 0.36 -5.14 4.69
N TYR A 171 0.00 -4.77 5.91
CA TYR A 171 -1.14 -5.36 6.62
C TYR A 171 -1.79 -4.31 7.51
N CYS A 172 -3.12 -4.25 7.49
CA CYS A 172 -3.90 -3.40 8.39
C CYS A 172 -4.97 -4.26 9.07
N GLN A 173 -5.25 -3.98 10.35
CA GLN A 173 -6.26 -4.70 11.12
C GLN A 173 -7.70 -4.45 10.66
N TYR A 174 -7.92 -3.48 9.77
CA TYR A 174 -9.22 -3.24 9.17
C TYR A 174 -9.68 -4.45 8.32
N THR A 175 -11.00 -4.59 8.12
CA THR A 175 -11.61 -5.77 7.44
C THR A 175 -11.05 -6.08 6.06
N SER A 176 -10.55 -5.06 5.34
CA SER A 176 -9.91 -5.21 4.02
C SER A 176 -8.39 -5.03 4.03
N GLY A 177 -7.77 -4.94 5.21
CA GLY A 177 -6.35 -4.65 5.37
C GLY A 177 -5.42 -5.85 5.14
N ALA A 178 -5.96 -7.05 4.99
CA ALA A 178 -5.24 -8.27 4.61
C ALA A 178 -4.95 -8.38 3.09
N ARG A 179 -5.56 -7.55 2.26
CA ARG A 179 -5.40 -7.62 0.79
C ARG A 179 -3.95 -7.39 0.39
N THR A 180 -3.51 -8.18 -0.58
CA THR A 180 -2.17 -8.21 -1.17
C THR A 180 -2.08 -7.49 -2.52
N CYS A 181 -3.21 -7.02 -3.03
CA CYS A 181 -3.34 -6.12 -4.18
C CYS A 181 -4.15 -4.88 -3.78
N GLY A 182 -3.59 -3.71 -4.04
CA GLY A 182 -4.12 -2.44 -3.57
C GLY A 182 -4.11 -2.36 -2.05
N CYS A 183 -4.42 -1.18 -1.53
CA CYS A 183 -4.33 -0.93 -0.10
C CYS A 183 -5.57 -0.21 0.41
N CYS A 184 -5.83 -0.36 1.71
CA CYS A 184 -6.86 0.44 2.37
C CYS A 184 -6.38 1.88 2.54
N SER A 185 -7.30 2.81 2.80
CA SER A 185 -6.96 4.22 3.02
C SER A 185 -5.98 4.43 4.19
N HIS A 186 -5.97 3.53 5.18
CA HIS A 186 -5.02 3.59 6.30
C HIS A 186 -3.58 3.35 5.82
N ILE A 187 -3.34 2.29 5.06
CA ILE A 187 -2.01 1.99 4.49
C ILE A 187 -1.61 3.08 3.50
N ALA A 188 -2.52 3.47 2.60
CA ALA A 188 -2.26 4.54 1.64
C ALA A 188 -1.84 5.85 2.32
N CYS A 189 -2.49 6.20 3.45
CA CYS A 189 -2.15 7.38 4.26
C CYS A 189 -0.74 7.31 4.84
N VAL A 190 -0.35 6.17 5.42
CA VAL A 190 0.98 6.01 6.02
C VAL A 190 2.07 6.12 4.95
N ILE A 191 1.88 5.46 3.80
CA ILE A 191 2.83 5.52 2.68
C ILE A 191 2.88 6.94 2.09
N TRP A 192 1.72 7.59 1.92
CA TRP A 192 1.65 8.96 1.40
C TRP A 192 2.42 9.96 2.25
N GLU A 193 2.29 9.91 3.59
CA GLU A 193 3.02 10.84 4.45
C GLU A 193 4.53 10.64 4.38
N ARG A 194 4.99 9.39 4.28
CA ARG A 194 6.42 9.12 4.11
C ARG A 194 6.93 9.64 2.76
N TYR A 195 6.17 9.41 1.68
CA TYR A 195 6.46 10.00 0.37
C TYR A 195 6.51 11.53 0.43
N ARG A 196 5.50 12.18 1.01
CA ARG A 196 5.42 13.65 1.10
C ARG A 196 6.63 14.24 1.82
N LYS A 197 7.07 13.63 2.91
CA LYS A 197 8.26 14.07 3.66
C LYS A 197 9.56 13.89 2.89
N SER A 198 9.65 12.82 2.09
CA SER A 198 10.81 12.62 1.21
C SER A 198 10.95 13.73 0.17
N LEU A 199 9.84 14.36 -0.24
CA LEU A 199 9.85 15.51 -1.15
C LEU A 199 10.26 16.81 -0.44
N THR A 200 9.80 17.05 0.79
CA THR A 200 10.15 18.28 1.53
C THR A 200 11.62 18.34 1.93
N ASN A 201 12.27 17.18 2.13
CA ASN A 201 13.70 17.12 2.42
C ASN A 201 14.58 17.41 1.19
N ILE A 202 14.01 17.53 -0.01
CA ILE A 202 14.74 17.89 -1.24
C ILE A 202 14.86 19.42 -1.38
N GLU A 203 14.04 20.21 -0.70
CA GLU A 203 14.08 21.68 -0.77
C GLU A 203 15.10 22.33 0.19
N VAL A 204 15.88 21.53 0.92
CA VAL A 204 16.82 22.02 1.98
C VAL A 204 18.29 21.73 1.66
N ASP A 205 18.60 21.06 0.55
CA ASP A 205 19.97 20.84 0.04
C ASP A 205 20.29 21.71 -1.19
#